data_AF-A0A2A3F5N9-F1
#
_entry.id   AF-A0A2A3F5N9-F1
#
_cell.length_a   1.000
_cell.length_b   1.000
_cell.length_c   1.000
_cell.angle_alpha   90.00
_cell.angle_beta   90.00
_cell.angle_gamma   90.00
#
_symmetry.space_group_name_H-M   'P 1'
#
loop_
_entity.id
_entity.type
_entity.pdbx_description
1 polymer ?
#
loop_
_entity_poly.entity_id
_entity_poly.type
_entity_poly.pdbx_seq_one_letter_code
_entity_poly.pdbx_strand_id
1 'polypeptide(L)' 'MTVQVIQSRGHNGWTVRCDLCEHRFDAAVAGKSAAVAFARINGWVVGETIWCPMCATARITRIA' A
#
# COMPACT_ATOMS: atom_id res chain seq x y z
N MET A 1 -4.66 -0.05 -11.43
CA MET A 1 -4.51 -0.71 -10.11
C MET A 1 -4.30 0.38 -9.10
N THR A 2 -5.14 0.47 -8.08
CA THR A 2 -5.11 1.54 -7.08
C THR A 2 -4.76 0.96 -5.71
N VAL A 3 -4.05 1.74 -4.91
CA VAL A 3 -3.74 1.46 -3.51
C VAL A 3 -4.53 2.47 -2.70
N GLN A 4 -5.36 1.97 -1.79
CA GLN A 4 -6.16 2.77 -0.88
C GLN A 4 -5.41 2.93 0.44
N VAL A 5 -5.48 4.13 1.02
CA VAL A 5 -5.02 4.40 2.40
C VAL A 5 -6.25 4.78 3.20
N ILE A 6 -6.69 3.85 4.05
CA ILE A 6 -7.96 3.90 4.78
C ILE A 6 -7.65 3.97 6.27
N GLN A 7 -8.38 4.77 7.03
CA GLN A 7 -8.21 4.80 8.48
C GLN A 7 -8.70 3.47 9.09
N SER A 8 -7.90 2.86 9.96
CA SER A 8 -8.26 1.61 10.63
C SER A 8 -9.37 1.90 11.66
N ARG A 9 -10.46 1.13 11.62
CA ARG A 9 -11.54 1.29 12.61
C ARG A 9 -11.07 0.76 13.97
N GLY A 10 -10.95 1.63 14.98
CA GLY A 10 -10.65 1.25 16.37
C GLY A 10 -9.20 1.40 16.82
N HIS A 11 -8.26 1.64 15.90
CA HIS A 11 -6.86 1.93 16.22
C HIS A 11 -6.46 3.28 15.62
N ASN A 12 -5.65 4.06 16.32
CA ASN A 12 -5.08 5.32 15.81
C ASN A 12 -4.05 5.04 14.69
N GLY A 13 -4.49 4.45 13.59
CA GLY A 13 -3.65 3.96 12.50
C GLY A 13 -4.38 3.90 11.17
N TRP A 14 -3.66 3.45 10.15
CA TRP A 14 -4.10 3.41 8.76
C TRP A 14 -3.82 2.04 8.17
N THR A 15 -4.73 1.54 7.35
CA THR A 15 -4.53 0.35 6.54
C THR A 15 -4.32 0.77 5.10
N VAL A 16 -3.22 0.32 4.53
CA VAL A 16 -2.90 0.42 3.10
C VAL A 16 -3.38 -0.86 2.43
N ARG A 17 -4.21 -0.77 1.40
CA ARG A 17 -4.82 -1.93 0.73
C ARG A 17 -4.69 -1.84 -0.78
N CYS A 18 -4.31 -2.93 -1.42
CA CYS A 18 -4.38 -3.06 -2.88
C CYS A 18 -5.80 -3.44 -3.31
N ASP A 19 -6.38 -2.72 -4.26
CA ASP A 19 -7.71 -3.06 -4.79
C ASP A 19 -7.71 -4.27 -5.73
N LEU A 20 -6.54 -4.72 -6.21
CA LEU A 20 -6.44 -5.89 -7.09
C LEU A 20 -6.31 -7.21 -6.33
N CYS A 21 -5.29 -7.33 -5.48
CA CYS A 21 -4.95 -8.59 -4.82
C CYS A 21 -5.30 -8.60 -3.33
N GLU A 22 -5.94 -7.54 -2.83
CA GLU A 22 -6.33 -7.36 -1.43
C GLU A 22 -5.19 -7.42 -0.41
N HIS A 23 -3.92 -7.42 -0.84
CA HIS A 23 -2.77 -7.33 0.06
C HIS A 23 -2.92 -6.08 0.94
N ARG A 24 -2.57 -6.21 2.22
CA ARG A 24 -2.76 -5.19 3.25
C ARG A 24 -1.46 -4.94 4.01
N PHE A 25 -1.31 -3.70 4.46
CA PHE A 25 -0.23 -3.26 5.31
C PHE A 25 -0.78 -2.24 6.32
N ASP A 26 -0.63 -2.52 7.61
CA ASP A 26 -1.11 -1.65 8.67
C ASP A 26 0.01 -0.70 9.15
N ALA A 27 -0.30 0.59 9.17
CA ALA A 27 0.56 1.68 9.54
C ALA A 27 0.06 2.34 10.83
N ALA A 28 0.74 2.07 11.95
CA ALA A 28 0.46 2.67 13.26
C ALA A 28 1.06 4.09 13.37
N VAL A 29 0.64 4.99 12.47
CA VAL A 29 1.12 6.38 12.41
C VAL A 29 -0.03 7.37 12.48
N ALA A 30 0.25 8.53 13.07
CA ALA A 30 -0.70 9.62 13.11
C ALA A 30 -0.78 10.32 11.73
N GLY A 31 -1.97 10.33 11.14
CA GLY A 31 -2.26 11.09 9.91
C GLY A 31 -2.00 10.35 8.57
N LYS A 32 -2.82 10.71 7.57
CA LYS A 32 -2.84 10.08 6.24
C LYS A 32 -1.51 10.25 5.48
N SER A 33 -0.91 11.43 5.57
CA SER A 33 0.36 11.75 4.89
C SER A 33 1.51 10.90 5.42
N ALA A 34 1.56 10.69 6.75
CA ALA A 34 2.52 9.79 7.37
C ALA A 34 2.30 8.35 6.93
N ALA A 35 1.05 7.90 6.83
CA ALA A 35 0.73 6.56 6.33
C ALA A 35 1.17 6.35 4.88
N VAL A 36 1.00 7.35 4.01
CA VAL A 36 1.49 7.32 2.62
C VAL A 36 3.02 7.25 2.58
N ALA A 37 3.71 8.08 3.36
CA ALA A 37 5.18 8.06 3.44
C ALA A 37 5.68 6.71 3.96
N PHE A 38 5.04 6.17 4.99
CA PHE A 38 5.37 4.88 5.59
C PHE A 38 5.14 3.73 4.60
N ALA A 39 4.05 3.76 3.83
CA ALA A 39 3.80 2.80 2.75
C ALA A 39 4.93 2.82 1.71
N ARG A 40 5.35 4.01 1.26
CA ARG A 40 6.45 4.18 0.30
C ARG A 40 7.77 3.59 0.80
N ILE A 41 8.13 3.85 2.06
CA ILE A 41 9.34 3.28 2.69
C ILE A 41 9.28 1.75 2.68
N ASN A 42 8.09 1.17 2.88
CA ASN A 42 7.86 -0.27 2.89
C ASN A 42 7.61 -0.86 1.48
N GLY A 43 8.01 -0.16 0.43
CA GLY A 43 7.98 -0.67 -0.95
C GLY A 43 6.61 -0.61 -1.63
N TRP A 44 5.62 0.07 -1.04
CA TRP A 44 4.36 0.36 -1.72
C TRP A 44 4.54 1.57 -2.64
N VAL A 45 4.41 1.36 -3.94
CA VAL A 45 4.59 2.42 -4.92
C VAL A 45 3.33 3.28 -4.97
N VAL A 46 3.44 4.53 -4.54
CA VAL A 46 2.38 5.55 -4.65
C VAL A 46 2.89 6.65 -5.58
N GLY A 47 2.52 6.60 -6.87
CA GLY A 47 3.03 7.45 -7.96
C GLY A 47 2.47 7.06 -9.33
N GLU A 48 3.19 7.35 -10.43
CA GLU A 48 2.72 7.16 -11.83
C GLU A 48 2.30 5.72 -12.18
N THR A 49 2.76 4.73 -11.42
CA THR A 49 2.22 3.37 -11.45
C THR A 49 2.00 2.90 -10.02
N ILE A 50 0.74 2.83 -9.59
CA ILE A 50 0.39 2.40 -8.23
C ILE A 50 0.36 0.86 -8.16
N TRP A 51 1.40 0.25 -7.58
CA TRP A 51 1.50 -1.21 -7.43
C TRP A 51 1.85 -1.56 -5.98
N CYS A 52 1.14 -2.55 -5.43
CA CYS A 52 1.57 -3.20 -4.20
C CYS A 52 2.75 -4.15 -4.49
N PRO A 53 3.59 -4.47 -3.50
CA PRO A 53 4.76 -5.33 -3.70
C PRO A 53 4.42 -6.67 -4.36
N MET A 54 3.34 -7.32 -3.96
CA MET A 54 2.90 -8.61 -4.53
C MET A 54 2.57 -8.51 -6.02
N CYS A 55 1.84 -7.47 -6.42
CA CYS A 55 1.49 -7.27 -7.82
C CYS A 55 2.70 -6.87 -8.66
N ALA A 56 3.62 -6.08 -8.09
CA ALA A 56 4.86 -5.69 -8.76
C ALA A 56 5.71 -6.93 -9.05
N THR A 57 5.91 -7.80 -8.06
CA THR A 57 6.63 -9.08 -8.22
C THR A 57 5.95 -9.97 -9.26
N ALA A 58 4.62 -10.17 -9.17
CA ALA A 58 3.89 -11.01 -10.13
C ALA A 58 4.00 -10.50 -11.58
N ARG A 59 4.13 -9.19 -11.79
CA ARG A 59 4.36 -8.62 -13.12
C ARG A 59 5.78 -8.89 -13.62
N ILE A 60 6.79 -8.71 -12.77
CA ILE A 60 8.19 -9.00 -13.11
C ILE A 60 8.34 -10.47 -13.51
N THR A 61 7.78 -11.40 -12.72
CA THR A 61 7.85 -12.84 -13.00
C THR A 61 7.15 -13.25 -14.30
N ARG A 62 6.16 -12.49 -14.77
CA ARG A 62 5.49 -12.75 -16.07
C ARG A 62 6.27 -12.23 -17.28
N ILE A 63 7.26 -11.38 -17.07
CA ILE A 63 8.08 -10.77 -18.12
C ILE A 63 9.46 -11.46 -18.20
N ALA A 64 9.88 -12.14 -17.13
CA ALA A 64 11.12 -12.90 -17.03
C ALA A 64 11.05 -14.28 -17.70
#